data_AF-A0A8J3GVQ5-F1
#
_entry.id   AF-A0A8J3GVQ5-F1
#
_cell.length_a   1.000
_cell.length_b   1.000
_cell.length_c   1.000
_cell.angle_alpha   90.00
_cell.angle_beta   90.00
_cell.angle_gamma   90.00
#
_symmetry.space_group_name_H-M   'P 1'
#
loop_
_entity.id
_entity.type
_entity.pdbx_description
1 polymer ?
#
loop_
_entity_poly.entity_id
_entity_poly.type
_entity_poly.pdbx_seq_one_letter_code
_entity_poly.pdbx_strand_id
1 'polypeptide(L)'
;MPRRVLLIRHRHGPEDDRVATTLAANGYEGDSRYPFAGDPAGEVGGDVAGVVIYGGPYNAYDTAQHPFLREEYRLIREALAADVPLLGICQGAQMIAHHAGAWVGPPEAGWHEFGYYEISPTEAGRDFLPAPLHMAQAHFHTFDVPAGAESLASSALFPNQAFRMGPRTYGLQFHAEQTKAGFTRWQNDSDLYGKPGAQSRGEQTALMHRHDAAQDAWFTRFVSRLFPPTPAMS
;
A
#
# COMPACT_ATOMS: atom_id res chain seq x y z
N MET A 1 18.75 -18.49 -0.27
CA MET A 1 17.31 -18.20 -0.19
C MET A 1 17.07 -16.84 -0.82
N PRO A 2 15.91 -16.61 -1.47
CA PRO A 2 15.53 -15.28 -1.95
C PRO A 2 15.56 -14.28 -0.80
N ARG A 3 16.15 -13.11 -1.02
CA ARG A 3 16.30 -12.05 -0.01
C ARG A 3 15.94 -10.66 -0.52
N ARG A 4 15.83 -10.48 -1.84
CA ARG A 4 15.56 -9.18 -2.43
C ARG A 4 14.06 -8.95 -2.55
N VAL A 5 13.55 -7.79 -2.13
CA VAL A 5 12.15 -7.41 -2.33
C VAL A 5 12.12 -6.19 -3.22
N LEU A 6 11.45 -6.28 -4.36
CA LEU A 6 11.32 -5.16 -5.29
C LEU A 6 10.37 -4.11 -4.69
N LEU A 7 10.84 -2.88 -4.53
CA LEU A 7 10.08 -1.75 -3.99
C LEU A 7 9.80 -0.76 -5.12
N ILE A 8 8.65 -0.90 -5.77
CA ILE A 8 8.25 -0.05 -6.90
C ILE A 8 7.69 1.27 -6.39
N ARG A 9 8.44 2.36 -6.59
CA ARG A 9 8.13 3.69 -6.08
C ARG A 9 7.73 4.65 -7.21
N HIS A 10 6.85 5.60 -6.88
CA HIS A 10 6.29 6.57 -7.82
C HIS A 10 6.70 8.02 -7.57
N ARG A 11 7.57 8.25 -6.57
CA ARG A 11 8.17 9.54 -6.24
C ARG A 11 9.56 9.28 -5.65
N HIS A 12 10.47 10.24 -5.82
CA HIS A 12 11.71 10.27 -5.03
C HIS A 12 11.42 10.75 -3.62
N GLY A 13 12.12 10.19 -2.65
CA GLY A 13 11.98 10.54 -1.25
C GLY A 13 12.92 9.71 -0.38
N PRO A 14 13.01 10.02 0.91
CA PRO A 14 13.75 9.18 1.85
C PRO A 14 13.11 7.80 1.96
N GLU A 15 13.93 6.77 2.08
CA GLU A 15 13.50 5.38 2.30
C GLU A 15 13.31 5.10 3.80
N ASP A 16 12.55 5.97 4.47
CA ASP A 16 12.30 5.95 5.91
C ASP A 16 10.93 5.40 6.29
N ASP A 17 10.27 4.69 5.35
CA ASP A 17 8.98 4.06 5.59
C ASP A 17 9.09 2.72 6.34
N ARG A 18 7.96 2.26 6.86
CA ARG A 18 7.89 1.04 7.67
C ARG A 18 8.06 -0.25 6.86
N VAL A 19 7.82 -0.23 5.55
CA VAL A 19 8.08 -1.41 4.72
C VAL A 19 9.58 -1.61 4.64
N ALA A 20 10.33 -0.59 4.22
CA ALA A 20 11.79 -0.67 4.09
C ALA A 20 12.47 -1.05 5.41
N THR A 21 12.09 -0.39 6.51
CA THR A 21 12.68 -0.66 7.82
C THR A 21 12.33 -2.05 8.37
N THR A 22 11.09 -2.54 8.18
CA THR A 22 10.69 -3.88 8.62
C THR A 22 11.36 -4.97 7.78
N LEU A 23 11.47 -4.78 6.46
CA LEU A 23 12.17 -5.71 5.57
C LEU A 23 13.64 -5.86 5.97
N ALA A 24 14.33 -4.74 6.21
CA ALA A 24 15.72 -4.74 6.67
C ALA A 24 15.87 -5.47 8.01
N ALA A 25 14.97 -5.21 8.98
CA ALA A 25 14.96 -5.89 10.28
C ALA A 25 14.73 -7.41 10.16
N ASN A 26 14.00 -7.85 9.13
CA ASN A 26 13.74 -9.27 8.85
C ASN A 26 14.84 -9.92 7.98
N GLY A 27 15.88 -9.18 7.60
CA GLY A 27 17.01 -9.67 6.80
C GLY A 27 16.78 -9.71 5.29
N TYR A 28 15.81 -8.94 4.79
CA TYR A 28 15.60 -8.71 3.37
C TYR A 28 16.31 -7.45 2.88
N GLU A 29 16.71 -7.46 1.62
CA GLU A 29 17.23 -6.30 0.90
C GLU A 29 16.09 -5.64 0.12
N GLY A 30 15.72 -4.42 0.49
CA GLY A 30 14.78 -3.62 -0.30
C GLY A 30 15.48 -3.07 -1.54
N ASP A 31 14.96 -3.41 -2.72
CA ASP A 31 15.48 -2.95 -4.02
C ASP A 31 14.50 -1.92 -4.61
N SER A 32 14.74 -0.64 -4.31
CA SER A 32 13.91 0.46 -4.81
C SER A 32 14.08 0.66 -6.31
N ARG A 33 12.95 0.62 -7.03
CA ARG A 33 12.87 0.86 -8.48
C ARG A 33 11.95 2.03 -8.76
N TYR A 34 12.32 2.87 -9.72
CA TYR A 34 11.58 4.08 -10.08
C TYR A 34 11.18 4.07 -11.57
N PRO A 35 10.23 3.20 -12.01
CA PRO A 35 9.86 3.12 -13.42
C PRO A 35 9.39 4.45 -14.02
N PHE A 36 8.72 5.29 -13.24
CA PHE A 36 8.33 6.64 -13.68
C PHE A 36 9.51 7.55 -14.04
N ALA A 37 10.71 7.26 -13.51
CA ALA A 37 11.95 7.97 -13.78
C ALA A 37 12.82 7.27 -14.85
N GLY A 38 12.30 6.21 -15.48
CA GLY A 38 13.00 5.46 -16.54
C GLY A 38 13.79 4.24 -16.08
N ASP A 39 13.78 3.93 -14.77
CA ASP A 39 14.41 2.70 -14.27
C ASP A 39 13.63 1.45 -14.73
N PRO A 40 14.30 0.32 -14.99
CA PRO A 40 13.61 -0.93 -15.16
C PRO A 40 12.90 -1.33 -13.86
N ALA A 41 11.68 -1.86 -13.97
CA ALA A 41 10.91 -2.34 -12.82
C ALA A 41 11.54 -3.60 -12.18
N GLY A 42 12.40 -4.32 -12.91
CA GLY A 42 12.95 -5.62 -12.53
C GLY A 42 12.10 -6.79 -13.03
N GLU A 43 12.39 -8.00 -12.60
CA GLU A 43 11.67 -9.22 -12.98
C GLU A 43 11.45 -10.09 -11.75
N VAL A 44 10.33 -10.82 -11.70
CA VAL A 44 10.10 -11.80 -10.64
C VAL A 44 10.86 -13.08 -10.99
N GLY A 45 11.97 -13.31 -10.30
CA GLY A 45 12.80 -14.50 -10.48
C GLY A 45 14.06 -14.50 -9.62
N GLY A 46 14.78 -15.64 -9.63
CA GLY A 46 16.07 -15.76 -8.94
C GLY A 46 16.00 -15.57 -7.43
N ASP A 47 16.52 -14.44 -6.95
CA ASP A 47 16.64 -14.07 -5.54
C ASP A 47 15.53 -13.15 -5.03
N VAL A 48 14.51 -12.87 -5.86
CA VAL A 48 13.36 -12.03 -5.49
C VAL A 48 12.41 -12.80 -4.56
N ALA A 49 12.27 -12.29 -3.34
CA ALA A 49 11.41 -12.81 -2.27
C ALA A 49 10.00 -12.21 -2.28
N GLY A 50 9.75 -11.15 -3.05
CA GLY A 50 8.43 -10.56 -3.25
C GLY A 50 8.50 -9.15 -3.84
N VAL A 51 7.32 -8.53 -3.96
CA VAL A 51 7.14 -7.24 -4.62
C VAL A 51 6.23 -6.35 -3.78
N VAL A 52 6.61 -5.08 -3.63
CA VAL A 52 5.79 -4.02 -3.03
C VAL A 52 5.61 -2.91 -4.05
N ILE A 53 4.36 -2.55 -4.35
CA ILE A 53 4.00 -1.44 -5.24
C ILE A 53 3.39 -0.33 -4.39
N TYR A 54 4.08 0.81 -4.33
CA TYR A 54 3.69 1.92 -3.46
C TYR A 54 2.60 2.80 -4.07
N GLY A 55 2.09 3.74 -3.27
CA GLY A 55 1.22 4.81 -3.77
C GLY A 55 1.95 5.76 -4.71
N GLY A 56 1.19 6.56 -5.45
CA GLY A 56 1.71 7.53 -6.40
C GLY A 56 0.64 8.47 -6.94
N PRO A 57 1.02 9.49 -7.72
CA PRO A 57 0.09 10.43 -8.34
C PRO A 57 -0.64 9.89 -9.57
N TYR A 58 -0.36 8.66 -10.00
CA TYR A 58 -0.78 8.17 -11.31
C TYR A 58 -2.08 7.39 -11.21
N ASN A 59 -2.98 7.57 -12.17
CA ASN A 59 -4.16 6.74 -12.26
C ASN A 59 -3.76 5.34 -12.73
N ALA A 60 -4.21 4.31 -12.02
CA ALA A 60 -3.86 2.92 -12.30
C ALA A 60 -4.13 2.51 -13.76
N TYR A 61 -5.17 3.07 -14.40
CA TYR A 61 -5.60 2.71 -15.75
C TYR A 61 -4.94 3.54 -16.88
N ASP A 62 -4.17 4.60 -16.58
CA ASP A 62 -3.65 5.55 -17.58
C ASP A 62 -2.35 5.09 -18.30
N THR A 63 -2.26 3.79 -18.63
CA THR A 63 -1.06 3.19 -19.27
C THR A 63 -0.72 3.74 -20.67
N ALA A 64 -1.63 4.48 -21.31
CA ALA A 64 -1.37 5.19 -22.55
C ALA A 64 -0.55 6.47 -22.30
N GLN A 65 -0.86 7.21 -21.22
CA GLN A 65 -0.17 8.43 -20.83
C GLN A 65 1.11 8.13 -20.03
N HIS A 66 1.11 7.02 -19.29
CA HIS A 66 2.21 6.58 -18.44
C HIS A 66 2.65 5.16 -18.82
N PRO A 67 3.44 4.98 -19.90
CA PRO A 67 3.81 3.65 -20.38
C PRO A 67 4.58 2.79 -19.38
N PHE A 68 5.28 3.40 -18.41
CA PHE A 68 5.99 2.66 -17.35
C PHE A 68 5.05 1.79 -16.50
N LEU A 69 3.77 2.16 -16.37
CA LEU A 69 2.77 1.36 -15.66
C LEU A 69 2.62 -0.04 -16.28
N ARG A 70 2.91 -0.22 -17.58
CA ARG A 70 2.86 -1.53 -18.23
C ARG A 70 3.90 -2.50 -17.66
N GLU A 71 5.08 -2.00 -17.29
CA GLU A 71 6.12 -2.80 -16.64
C GLU A 71 5.69 -3.20 -15.22
N GLU A 72 5.02 -2.31 -14.52
CA GLU A 72 4.47 -2.59 -13.19
C GLU A 72 3.32 -3.62 -13.26
N TYR A 73 2.44 -3.53 -14.27
CA TYR A 73 1.44 -4.56 -14.54
C TYR A 73 2.06 -5.91 -14.95
N ARG A 74 3.19 -5.90 -15.66
CA ARG A 74 3.96 -7.11 -15.93
C ARG A 74 4.44 -7.74 -14.62
N LEU A 75 5.01 -6.94 -13.70
CA LEU A 75 5.42 -7.44 -12.38
C LEU A 75 4.26 -7.99 -11.56
N ILE A 76 3.10 -7.32 -11.55
CA ILE A 76 1.90 -7.83 -10.87
C ILE A 76 1.56 -9.23 -11.41
N ARG A 77 1.48 -9.37 -12.73
CA ARG A 77 1.18 -10.65 -13.38
C ARG A 77 2.21 -11.73 -13.01
N GLU A 78 3.49 -11.40 -13.06
CA GLU A 78 4.57 -12.34 -12.73
C GLU A 78 4.54 -12.74 -11.26
N ALA A 79 4.32 -11.79 -10.35
CA ALA A 79 4.26 -12.06 -8.92
C ALA A 79 3.08 -12.99 -8.57
N LEU A 80 1.92 -12.74 -9.18
CA LEU A 80 0.75 -13.61 -9.06
C LEU A 80 0.99 -15.01 -9.62
N ALA A 81 1.63 -15.12 -10.79
CA ALA A 81 1.92 -16.40 -11.42
C ALA A 81 2.96 -17.22 -10.63
N ALA A 82 3.91 -16.56 -9.97
CA ALA A 82 4.95 -17.18 -9.18
C ALA A 82 4.56 -17.45 -7.70
N ASP A 83 3.37 -17.02 -7.26
CA ASP A 83 2.91 -17.05 -5.86
C ASP A 83 3.93 -16.45 -4.88
N VAL A 84 4.64 -15.40 -5.29
CA VAL A 84 5.49 -14.63 -4.39
C VAL A 84 4.67 -13.56 -3.66
N PRO A 85 5.03 -13.20 -2.42
CA PRO A 85 4.44 -12.07 -1.72
C PRO A 85 4.29 -10.81 -2.59
N LEU A 86 3.06 -10.29 -2.67
CA LEU A 86 2.73 -9.09 -3.43
C LEU A 86 1.91 -8.14 -2.54
N LEU A 87 2.42 -6.94 -2.31
CA LEU A 87 1.75 -5.89 -1.54
C LEU A 87 1.54 -4.66 -2.40
N GLY A 88 0.30 -4.26 -2.60
CA GLY A 88 -0.06 -2.96 -3.18
C GLY A 88 -0.50 -1.98 -2.10
N ILE A 89 0.00 -0.74 -2.16
CA ILE A 89 -0.36 0.35 -1.25
C ILE A 89 -0.93 1.51 -2.08
N CYS A 90 -2.11 2.01 -1.71
CA CYS A 90 -2.85 3.08 -2.39
C CYS A 90 -2.95 2.83 -3.91
N GLN A 91 -2.23 3.58 -4.75
CA GLN A 91 -2.15 3.32 -6.20
C GLN A 91 -1.77 1.86 -6.50
N GLY A 92 -0.81 1.27 -5.78
CA GLY A 92 -0.44 -0.13 -5.98
C GLY A 92 -1.58 -1.11 -5.69
N ALA A 93 -2.41 -0.85 -4.68
CA ALA A 93 -3.60 -1.66 -4.39
C ALA A 93 -4.63 -1.56 -5.52
N GLN A 94 -4.85 -0.34 -6.00
CA GLN A 94 -5.71 -0.06 -7.16
C GLN A 94 -5.21 -0.77 -8.42
N MET A 95 -3.90 -0.79 -8.67
CA MET A 95 -3.31 -1.51 -9.80
C MET A 95 -3.52 -3.02 -9.71
N ILE A 96 -3.34 -3.62 -8.53
CA ILE A 96 -3.62 -5.05 -8.33
C ILE A 96 -5.11 -5.32 -8.60
N ALA A 97 -6.01 -4.48 -8.09
CA ALA A 97 -7.44 -4.63 -8.31
C ALA A 97 -7.82 -4.51 -9.79
N HIS A 98 -7.30 -3.48 -10.47
CA HIS A 98 -7.51 -3.26 -11.89
C HIS A 98 -6.98 -4.41 -12.76
N HIS A 99 -5.78 -4.93 -12.43
CA HIS A 99 -5.21 -6.10 -13.09
C HIS A 99 -6.12 -7.33 -13.00
N ALA A 100 -6.78 -7.51 -11.85
CA ALA A 100 -7.74 -8.58 -11.61
C ALA A 100 -9.14 -8.30 -12.19
N GLY A 101 -9.30 -7.23 -12.97
CA GLY A 101 -10.55 -6.87 -13.66
C GLY A 101 -11.55 -6.09 -12.80
N ALA A 102 -11.17 -5.63 -11.61
CA ALA A 102 -12.03 -4.79 -10.78
C ALA A 102 -12.08 -3.34 -11.30
N TRP A 103 -13.18 -2.65 -11.00
CA TRP A 103 -13.27 -1.21 -11.26
C TRP A 103 -12.37 -0.42 -10.30
N VAL A 104 -11.81 0.68 -10.81
CA VAL A 104 -10.97 1.63 -10.09
C VAL A 104 -11.30 3.03 -10.55
N GLY A 105 -11.46 3.97 -9.61
CA GLY A 105 -11.73 5.36 -9.95
C GLY A 105 -12.18 6.20 -8.77
N PRO A 106 -12.60 7.45 -9.03
CA PRO A 106 -13.14 8.33 -7.99
C PRO A 106 -14.50 7.81 -7.50
N PRO A 107 -14.79 7.85 -6.19
CA PRO A 107 -16.11 7.48 -5.69
C PRO A 107 -17.16 8.46 -6.21
N GLU A 108 -18.38 8.00 -6.47
CA GLU A 108 -19.49 8.84 -6.97
C GLU A 108 -19.76 10.05 -6.07
N ALA A 109 -19.61 9.87 -4.76
CA ALA A 109 -19.83 10.93 -3.77
C ALA A 109 -18.70 11.99 -3.72
N GLY A 110 -17.61 11.82 -4.46
CA GLY A 110 -16.49 12.76 -4.51
C GLY A 110 -15.72 12.91 -3.19
N TRP A 111 -15.81 11.92 -2.30
CA TRP A 111 -15.09 11.90 -1.03
C TRP A 111 -13.58 11.79 -1.22
N HIS A 112 -12.84 12.40 -0.30
CA HIS A 112 -11.39 12.30 -0.17
C HIS A 112 -11.06 11.91 1.26
N GLU A 113 -10.11 11.01 1.46
CA GLU A 113 -9.52 10.75 2.77
C GLU A 113 -8.08 11.27 2.77
N PHE A 114 -7.85 12.35 3.51
CA PHE A 114 -6.51 12.87 3.82
C PHE A 114 -6.41 13.14 5.31
N GLY A 115 -5.61 12.34 6.03
CA GLY A 115 -5.62 12.32 7.50
C GLY A 115 -5.51 10.92 8.10
N TYR A 116 -6.02 10.75 9.33
CA TYR A 116 -6.07 9.47 10.03
C TYR A 116 -7.52 9.07 10.25
N TYR A 117 -7.97 7.97 9.63
CA TYR A 117 -9.38 7.55 9.65
C TYR A 117 -9.50 6.17 10.27
N GLU A 118 -10.59 5.94 11.00
CA GLU A 118 -10.87 4.62 11.55
C GLU A 118 -11.14 3.62 10.43
N ILE A 119 -10.33 2.57 10.41
CA ILE A 119 -10.45 1.42 9.53
C ILE A 119 -11.01 0.27 10.35
N SER A 120 -12.17 -0.24 9.94
CA SER A 120 -12.86 -1.34 10.60
C SER A 120 -12.70 -2.64 9.81
N PRO A 121 -12.40 -3.77 10.48
CA PRO A 121 -12.34 -5.06 9.80
C PRO A 121 -13.72 -5.51 9.34
N THR A 122 -13.75 -6.18 8.20
CA THR A 122 -14.89 -7.02 7.81
C THR A 122 -14.86 -8.34 8.59
N GLU A 123 -15.86 -9.20 8.38
CA GLU A 123 -15.85 -10.54 8.97
C GLU A 123 -14.64 -11.36 8.49
N ALA A 124 -14.32 -11.34 7.19
CA ALA A 124 -13.14 -12.03 6.64
C ALA A 124 -11.82 -11.38 7.08
N GLY A 125 -11.85 -10.11 7.48
CA GLY A 125 -10.70 -9.34 7.89
C GLY A 125 -10.26 -9.49 9.34
N ARG A 126 -10.97 -10.24 10.18
CA ARG A 126 -10.68 -10.28 11.64
C ARG A 126 -9.27 -10.80 11.97
N ASP A 127 -8.75 -11.74 11.19
CA ASP A 127 -7.38 -12.27 11.38
C ASP A 127 -6.29 -11.30 10.86
N PHE A 128 -6.67 -10.43 9.93
CA PHE A 128 -5.84 -9.39 9.34
C PHE A 128 -5.80 -8.13 10.21
N LEU A 129 -6.96 -7.63 10.62
CA LEU A 129 -7.15 -6.47 11.48
C LEU A 129 -8.11 -6.85 12.63
N PRO A 130 -7.60 -7.14 13.84
CA PRO A 130 -8.43 -7.73 14.91
C PRO A 130 -9.43 -6.76 15.55
N ALA A 131 -9.20 -5.46 15.43
CA ALA A 131 -10.07 -4.41 15.96
C ALA A 131 -9.92 -3.15 15.11
N PRO A 132 -10.91 -2.23 15.13
CA PRO A 132 -10.80 -0.96 14.43
C PRO A 132 -9.54 -0.20 14.83
N LEU A 133 -8.90 0.44 13.84
CA LEU A 133 -7.66 1.18 14.04
C LEU A 133 -7.64 2.40 13.12
N HIS A 134 -7.18 3.55 13.64
CA HIS A 134 -6.98 4.73 12.80
C HIS A 134 -5.71 4.60 12.00
N MET A 135 -5.81 4.74 10.68
CA MET A 135 -4.68 4.65 9.77
C MET A 135 -4.55 5.89 8.90
N ALA A 136 -3.31 6.23 8.55
CA ALA A 136 -3.00 7.32 7.64
C ALA A 136 -3.63 7.08 6.25
N GLN A 137 -4.20 8.12 5.66
CA GLN A 137 -4.86 8.13 4.36
C GLN A 137 -4.41 9.34 3.55
N ALA A 138 -4.33 9.16 2.24
CA ALA A 138 -4.09 10.22 1.26
C ALA A 138 -4.59 9.77 -0.12
N HIS A 139 -5.91 9.71 -0.31
CA HIS A 139 -6.51 9.27 -1.57
C HIS A 139 -7.88 9.89 -1.86
N PHE A 140 -8.24 9.87 -3.14
CA PHE A 140 -9.54 10.27 -3.67
C PHE A 140 -10.09 9.27 -4.70
N HIS A 141 -9.32 8.22 -5.00
CA HIS A 141 -9.77 7.07 -5.76
C HIS A 141 -9.97 5.88 -4.83
N THR A 142 -10.79 4.94 -5.29
CA THR A 142 -11.07 3.67 -4.64
C THR A 142 -11.06 2.56 -5.69
N PHE A 143 -11.38 1.34 -5.25
CA PHE A 143 -11.47 0.16 -6.08
C PHE A 143 -12.62 -0.72 -5.63
N ASP A 144 -13.16 -1.52 -6.54
CA ASP A 144 -13.95 -2.70 -6.17
C ASP A 144 -13.04 -3.82 -5.68
N VAL A 145 -13.55 -4.65 -4.77
CA VAL A 145 -12.85 -5.85 -4.34
C VAL A 145 -12.84 -6.85 -5.51
N PRO A 146 -11.68 -7.34 -5.97
CA PRO A 146 -11.62 -8.27 -7.09
C PRO A 146 -12.47 -9.52 -6.88
N ALA A 147 -13.01 -10.07 -7.97
CA ALA A 147 -13.77 -11.32 -7.91
C ALA A 147 -12.89 -12.45 -7.34
N GLY A 148 -13.38 -13.12 -6.29
CA GLY A 148 -12.64 -14.17 -5.58
C GLY A 148 -11.62 -13.68 -4.55
N ALA A 149 -11.45 -12.37 -4.39
CA ALA A 149 -10.70 -11.79 -3.28
C ALA A 149 -11.59 -11.60 -2.05
N GLU A 150 -10.99 -11.59 -0.87
CA GLU A 150 -11.67 -11.26 0.38
C GLU A 150 -11.57 -9.76 0.64
N SER A 151 -12.70 -9.11 0.90
CA SER A 151 -12.71 -7.77 1.50
C SER A 151 -12.28 -7.88 2.95
N LEU A 152 -11.23 -7.16 3.36
CA LEU A 152 -10.66 -7.26 4.71
C LEU A 152 -11.02 -6.07 5.60
N ALA A 153 -11.19 -4.90 5.03
CA ALA A 153 -11.40 -3.69 5.82
C ALA A 153 -12.19 -2.63 5.05
N SER A 154 -12.83 -1.75 5.82
CA SER A 154 -13.65 -0.64 5.34
C SER A 154 -13.44 0.60 6.21
N SER A 155 -13.79 1.78 5.71
CA SER A 155 -13.97 3.01 6.50
C SER A 155 -15.38 3.54 6.29
N ALA A 156 -15.75 4.58 7.04
CA ALA A 156 -17.07 5.20 6.89
C ALA A 156 -17.30 5.84 5.51
N LEU A 157 -16.24 6.34 4.86
CA LEU A 157 -16.34 7.03 3.56
C LEU A 157 -16.01 6.11 2.38
N PHE A 158 -15.18 5.09 2.61
CA PHE A 158 -14.70 4.18 1.58
C PHE A 158 -14.90 2.73 2.05
N PRO A 159 -15.87 1.98 1.46
CA PRO A 159 -16.18 0.62 1.91
C PRO A 159 -15.05 -0.38 1.63
N ASN A 160 -14.14 -0.06 0.70
CA ASN A 160 -13.05 -0.92 0.29
C ASN A 160 -11.71 -0.30 0.70
N GLN A 161 -11.17 -0.73 1.85
CA GLN A 161 -9.89 -0.25 2.40
C GLN A 161 -8.77 -1.28 2.29
N ALA A 162 -9.10 -2.57 2.29
CA ALA A 162 -8.12 -3.62 2.04
C ALA A 162 -8.77 -4.86 1.44
N PHE A 163 -8.02 -5.58 0.62
CA PHE A 163 -8.41 -6.90 0.12
C PHE A 163 -7.24 -7.89 0.16
N ARG A 164 -7.58 -9.19 0.16
CA ARG A 164 -6.63 -10.29 0.03
C ARG A 164 -7.00 -11.16 -1.16
N MET A 165 -6.03 -11.45 -2.02
CA MET A 165 -6.16 -12.38 -3.13
C MET A 165 -5.20 -13.54 -2.93
N GLY A 166 -5.73 -14.75 -2.79
CA GLY A 166 -4.91 -15.92 -2.45
C GLY A 166 -4.21 -15.80 -1.08
N PRO A 167 -3.12 -16.53 -0.85
CA PRO A 167 -2.46 -16.58 0.45
C PRO A 167 -1.54 -15.37 0.72
N ARG A 168 -1.00 -14.74 -0.33
CA ARG A 168 0.17 -13.84 -0.23
C ARG A 168 0.02 -12.50 -0.98
N THR A 169 -1.14 -12.21 -1.58
CA THR A 169 -1.38 -10.92 -2.24
C THR A 169 -2.34 -10.05 -1.45
N TYR A 170 -1.92 -8.83 -1.14
CA TYR A 170 -2.70 -7.85 -0.39
C TYR A 170 -2.72 -6.51 -1.11
N GLY A 171 -3.89 -5.87 -1.13
CA GLY A 171 -4.02 -4.46 -1.51
C GLY A 171 -4.52 -3.66 -0.32
N LEU A 172 -3.82 -2.59 0.04
CA LEU A 172 -4.15 -1.66 1.12
C LEU A 172 -4.40 -0.27 0.52
N GLN A 173 -5.57 0.31 0.71
CA GLN A 173 -5.85 1.67 0.26
C GLN A 173 -5.15 2.71 1.16
N PHE A 174 -5.03 2.39 2.46
CA PHE A 174 -4.39 3.22 3.46
C PHE A 174 -2.87 3.11 3.48
N HIS A 175 -2.26 4.08 4.14
CA HIS A 175 -0.83 4.35 4.17
C HIS A 175 -0.19 3.97 5.52
N ALA A 176 -0.39 2.71 5.92
CA ALA A 176 0.14 2.22 7.18
C ALA A 176 1.67 2.20 7.24
N GLU A 177 2.33 2.21 6.07
CA GLU A 177 3.78 2.31 5.92
C GLU A 177 4.35 3.67 6.37
N GLN A 178 3.53 4.71 6.40
CA GLN A 178 4.01 6.05 6.72
C GLN A 178 4.39 6.20 8.18
N THR A 179 5.57 6.76 8.41
CA THR A 179 5.99 7.24 9.72
C THR A 179 5.38 8.61 10.01
N LYS A 180 5.43 9.07 11.27
CA LYS A 180 5.06 10.45 11.61
C LYS A 180 5.85 11.48 10.81
N ALA A 181 7.14 11.22 10.57
CA ALA A 181 7.98 12.10 9.78
C ALA A 181 7.51 12.14 8.32
N GLY A 182 7.21 10.97 7.72
CA GLY A 182 6.63 10.85 6.38
C GLY A 182 5.30 11.58 6.24
N PHE A 183 4.37 11.32 7.16
CA PHE A 183 3.07 11.98 7.16
C PHE A 183 3.19 13.49 7.37
N THR A 184 4.09 13.96 8.24
CA THR A 184 4.36 15.40 8.42
C THR A 184 4.85 16.06 7.12
N ARG A 185 5.63 15.36 6.29
CA ARG A 185 6.02 15.86 4.96
C ARG A 185 4.79 16.04 4.07
N TRP A 186 3.86 15.09 4.06
CA TRP A 186 2.60 15.23 3.31
C TRP A 186 1.74 16.39 3.82
N GLN A 187 1.69 16.61 5.14
CA GLN A 187 0.97 17.75 5.69
C GLN A 187 1.49 19.11 5.18
N ASN A 188 2.76 19.19 4.80
CA ASN A 188 3.40 20.40 4.28
C ASN A 188 3.20 20.60 2.78
N ASP A 189 2.87 19.55 2.03
CA ASP A 189 2.82 19.56 0.58
C ASP A 189 1.68 18.66 0.07
N SER A 190 0.45 19.15 0.22
CA SER A 190 -0.75 18.46 -0.25
C SER A 190 -1.82 19.44 -0.74
N ASP A 191 -2.42 19.10 -1.87
CA ASP A 191 -3.55 19.78 -2.49
C ASP A 191 -4.92 19.19 -2.07
N LEU A 192 -4.92 18.20 -1.17
CA LEU A 192 -6.13 17.53 -0.67
C LEU A 192 -6.86 18.31 0.43
N TYR A 193 -6.25 19.37 0.97
CA TYR A 193 -6.92 20.21 1.97
C TYR A 193 -8.16 20.91 1.40
N GLY A 194 -9.21 21.03 2.22
CA GLY A 194 -10.47 21.67 1.84
C GLY A 194 -11.37 20.83 0.92
N LYS A 195 -10.97 19.59 0.58
CA LYS A 195 -11.81 18.64 -0.15
C LYS A 195 -12.84 17.99 0.78
N PRO A 196 -14.02 17.58 0.28
CA PRO A 196 -15.00 16.84 1.08
C PRO A 196 -14.37 15.58 1.70
N GLY A 197 -14.51 15.43 3.01
CA GLY A 197 -13.97 14.30 3.77
C GLY A 197 -12.55 14.51 4.32
N ALA A 198 -11.76 15.43 3.75
CA ALA A 198 -10.41 15.70 4.21
C ALA A 198 -10.41 16.35 5.61
N GLN A 199 -9.57 15.83 6.52
CA GLN A 199 -9.37 16.39 7.85
C GLN A 199 -8.52 17.67 7.78
N SER A 200 -8.75 18.60 8.72
CA SER A 200 -7.87 19.74 8.91
C SER A 200 -6.49 19.28 9.40
N ARG A 201 -5.45 20.07 9.11
CA ARG A 201 -4.08 19.77 9.57
C ARG A 201 -4.00 19.55 11.09
N GLY A 202 -4.76 20.32 11.88
CA GLY A 202 -4.79 20.18 13.33
C GLY A 202 -5.37 18.83 13.78
N GLU A 203 -6.48 18.40 13.19
CA GLU A 203 -7.08 17.07 13.45
C GLU A 203 -6.12 15.94 13.07
N GLN A 204 -5.52 16.03 11.88
CA GLN A 204 -4.55 15.06 11.41
C GLN A 204 -3.36 14.92 12.37
N THR A 205 -2.80 16.03 12.84
CA THR A 205 -1.68 16.02 13.80
C THR A 205 -2.11 15.39 15.13
N ALA A 206 -3.28 15.75 15.65
CA ALA A 206 -3.79 15.18 16.89
C ALA A 206 -4.02 13.66 16.80
N LEU A 207 -4.63 13.20 15.69
CA LEU A 207 -4.91 11.78 15.45
C LEU A 207 -3.63 10.98 15.17
N MET A 208 -2.70 11.52 14.39
CA MET A 208 -1.37 10.94 14.18
C MET A 208 -0.68 10.69 15.53
N HIS A 209 -0.60 11.70 16.41
CA HIS A 209 0.03 11.52 17.72
C HIS A 209 -0.65 10.46 18.60
N ARG A 210 -1.97 10.32 18.47
CA ARG A 210 -2.75 9.36 19.25
C ARG A 210 -2.62 7.92 18.72
N HIS A 211 -2.57 7.74 17.40
CA HIS A 211 -2.79 6.44 16.77
C HIS A 211 -1.58 5.84 16.06
N ASP A 212 -0.56 6.64 15.73
CA ASP A 212 0.61 6.20 14.96
C ASP A 212 1.31 4.97 15.57
N ALA A 213 1.46 4.90 16.90
CA ALA A 213 2.11 3.77 17.55
C ALA A 213 1.33 2.45 17.38
N ALA A 214 -0.01 2.50 17.36
CA ALA A 214 -0.83 1.32 17.14
C ALA A 214 -0.86 0.92 15.66
N GLN A 215 -0.88 1.89 14.74
CA GLN A 215 -0.68 1.67 13.30
C GLN A 215 0.67 0.98 13.04
N ASP A 216 1.75 1.49 13.63
CA ASP A 216 3.10 0.93 13.53
C ASP A 216 3.14 -0.53 13.97
N ALA A 217 2.69 -0.80 15.21
CA ALA A 217 2.71 -2.14 15.78
C ALA A 217 1.88 -3.14 14.96
N TRP A 218 0.76 -2.70 14.38
CA TRP A 218 -0.02 -3.53 13.47
C TRP A 218 0.72 -3.76 12.14
N PHE A 219 1.24 -2.70 11.52
CA PHE A 219 1.84 -2.76 10.20
C PHE A 219 3.14 -3.56 10.18
N THR A 220 4.02 -3.36 11.17
CA THR A 220 5.25 -4.16 11.32
C THR A 220 4.92 -5.64 11.46
N ARG A 221 3.92 -6.00 12.27
CA ARG A 221 3.46 -7.39 12.39
C ARG A 221 2.89 -7.94 11.08
N PHE A 222 2.13 -7.14 10.34
CA PHE A 222 1.59 -7.51 9.05
C PHE A 222 2.72 -7.78 8.03
N VAL A 223 3.65 -6.84 7.88
CA VAL A 223 4.81 -6.99 6.98
C VAL A 223 5.66 -8.19 7.39
N SER A 224 5.92 -8.41 8.69
CA SER A 224 6.66 -9.59 9.15
C SER A 224 5.91 -10.92 9.00
N ARG A 225 4.58 -10.92 8.87
CA ARG A 225 3.85 -12.14 8.48
C ARG A 225 3.98 -12.42 6.99
N LEU A 226 3.96 -11.36 6.18
CA LEU A 226 4.09 -11.47 4.72
C LEU A 226 5.54 -11.79 4.29
N PHE A 227 6.51 -11.22 4.99
CA PHE A 227 7.95 -11.36 4.81
C PHE A 227 8.60 -11.80 6.14
N PRO A 228 8.54 -13.09 6.49
CA PRO A 228 9.01 -13.60 7.78
C PRO A 228 10.53 -13.45 7.95
N PRO A 229 11.04 -13.21 9.19
CA PRO A 229 12.47 -13.11 9.44
C PRO A 229 13.26 -14.28 8.85
N THR A 230 14.31 -13.96 8.09
CA THR A 230 15.20 -14.98 7.54
C THR A 230 16.12 -15.53 8.65
N PRO A 231 16.42 -16.85 8.67
CA PRO A 231 17.37 -17.40 9.63
C PRO A 231 18.73 -16.68 9.52
N ALA A 232 19.30 -16.31 10.67
CA ALA A 232 20.67 -15.80 10.70
C ALA A 232 21.61 -16.82 10.06
N MET A 233 22.54 -16.36 9.22
CA MET A 233 23.58 -17.23 8.69
C MET A 233 24.47 -17.65 9.87
N SER A 234 24.43 -18.93 10.22
CA SER A 234 25.38 -19.57 11.13
C SER A 234 26.79 -19.54 10.55
#